data_AF-Q200M9-F1
#
_entry.id   AF-Q200M9-F1
#
_cell.length_a   1.000
_cell.length_b   1.000
_cell.length_c   1.000
_cell.angle_alpha   90.00
_cell.angle_beta   90.00
_cell.angle_gamma   90.00
#
_symmetry.space_group_name_H-M   'P 1'
#
loop_
_entity.id
_entity.type
_entity.pdbx_description
1 polymer ?
#
loop_
_entity_poly.entity_id
_entity_poly.type
_entity_poly.pdbx_seq_one_letter_code
_entity_poly.pdbx_strand_id
1 'polypeptide(L)'
;VGATILDSKTGGLVAISGGRDFKDVVNRNQATDPHPTGSSLKPFLAYGPAIENMKWATNHAIQDESSYQVDGSTFRNYDTKSHGTVSIYDALRQSFNIPALKAWQSVKQNAGNDAPKKFAAKLGLNYEGDIGPSEVLGGSASEFSPTQLASAFAAIAN
;
A
#
# COMPACT_ATOMS: atom_id res chain seq x y z
N VAL A 1 19.85 -2.35 4.01
CA VAL A 1 18.98 -1.16 3.99
C VAL A 1 19.25 -0.42 2.70
N GLY A 2 18.19 -0.06 1.97
CA GLY A 2 18.27 0.82 0.81
C GLY A 2 17.38 2.04 1.03
N ALA A 3 17.68 3.13 0.34
CA ALA A 3 16.90 4.37 0.37
C ALA A 3 16.94 5.06 -0.99
N THR A 4 15.83 5.70 -1.34
CA THR A 4 15.70 6.55 -2.52
C THR A 4 15.09 7.88 -2.11
N ILE A 5 15.71 8.98 -2.52
CA ILE A 5 15.20 10.34 -2.37
C ILE A 5 14.97 10.89 -3.78
N LEU A 6 13.78 11.40 -4.02
CA LEU A 6 13.41 12.03 -5.28
C LEU A 6 12.79 13.40 -5.03
N ASP A 7 12.78 14.20 -6.08
CA ASP A 7 12.00 15.44 -6.16
C ASP A 7 10.58 15.10 -6.62
N SER A 8 9.57 15.43 -5.80
CA SER A 8 8.18 15.02 -6.07
C SER A 8 7.54 15.76 -7.25
N LYS A 9 8.05 16.95 -7.62
CA LYS A 9 7.51 17.76 -8.72
C LYS A 9 8.01 17.26 -10.07
N THR A 10 9.25 16.79 -10.13
CA THR A 10 9.93 16.40 -11.36
C THR A 10 10.05 14.88 -11.52
N GLY A 11 9.93 14.12 -10.42
CA GLY A 11 10.22 12.69 -10.39
C GLY A 11 11.72 12.36 -10.46
N GLY A 12 12.59 13.37 -10.50
CA GLY A 12 14.04 13.19 -10.59
C GLY A 12 14.63 12.58 -9.33
N LEU A 13 15.48 11.55 -9.49
CA LEU A 13 16.24 10.98 -8.37
C LEU A 13 17.27 12.00 -7.87
N VAL A 14 17.16 12.39 -6.60
CA VAL A 14 18.08 13.32 -5.92
C VAL A 14 19.23 12.54 -5.29
N ALA A 15 18.93 11.41 -4.65
CA ALA A 15 19.93 10.55 -4.04
C ALA A 15 19.42 9.10 -3.95
N ILE A 16 20.34 8.15 -4.02
CA ILE A 16 20.06 6.73 -3.85
C ILE A 16 21.16 6.06 -3.02
N SER A 17 20.77 5.19 -2.10
CA SER A 17 21.68 4.37 -1.31
C SER A 17 21.23 2.92 -1.39
N GLY A 18 22.06 2.06 -1.97
CA GLY A 18 21.72 0.65 -2.18
C GLY A 18 22.09 -0.30 -1.04
N GLY A 19 22.71 0.19 0.03
CA GLY A 19 23.35 -0.65 1.04
C GLY A 19 24.26 0.13 1.98
N ARG A 20 24.79 -0.54 3.01
CA ARG A 20 25.79 0.01 3.92
C ARG A 20 27.18 -0.47 3.50
N ASP A 21 28.18 0.38 3.73
CA ASP A 21 29.60 0.01 3.64
C ASP A 21 29.99 -0.66 2.32
N PHE A 22 29.53 -0.13 1.18
CA PHE A 22 30.00 -0.59 -0.12
C PHE A 22 31.49 -0.29 -0.27
N LYS A 23 32.30 -1.35 -0.22
CA LYS A 23 33.75 -1.28 -0.44
C LYS A 23 34.18 -1.76 -1.83
N ASP A 24 33.31 -2.53 -2.49
CA ASP A 24 33.55 -3.16 -3.79
C ASP A 24 32.32 -3.01 -4.71
N VAL A 25 32.47 -3.35 -5.99
CA VAL A 25 31.34 -3.50 -6.92
C VAL A 25 30.41 -4.59 -6.40
N VAL A 26 29.15 -4.24 -6.18
CA VAL A 26 28.14 -5.16 -5.63
C VAL A 26 27.13 -5.60 -6.67
N ASN A 27 26.66 -6.83 -6.52
CA ASN A 27 25.66 -7.43 -7.41
C ASN A 27 24.21 -7.05 -7.05
N ARG A 28 23.98 -6.34 -5.93
CA ARG A 28 22.64 -6.01 -5.45
C ARG A 28 22.57 -4.57 -4.95
N ASN A 29 21.43 -3.93 -5.23
CA ASN A 29 21.14 -2.57 -4.80
C ASN A 29 19.75 -2.58 -4.14
N GLN A 30 19.74 -2.52 -2.81
CA GLN A 30 18.52 -2.59 -2.00
C GLN A 30 17.54 -1.44 -2.24
N ALA A 31 17.95 -0.36 -2.93
CA ALA A 31 17.05 0.71 -3.32
C ALA A 31 16.29 0.42 -4.63
N THR A 32 16.77 -0.52 -5.44
CA THR A 32 16.18 -0.92 -6.72
C THR A 32 15.70 -2.38 -6.73
N ASP A 33 16.15 -3.18 -5.78
CA ASP A 33 15.68 -4.56 -5.61
C ASP A 33 14.25 -4.58 -5.03
N PRO A 34 13.32 -5.38 -5.58
CA PRO A 34 11.97 -5.53 -5.03
C PRO A 34 11.97 -6.29 -3.69
N HIS A 35 11.12 -5.84 -2.77
CA HIS A 35 10.90 -6.48 -1.46
C HIS A 35 9.43 -6.34 -1.03
N PRO A 36 8.89 -7.26 -0.21
CA PRO A 36 7.57 -7.11 0.37
C PRO A 36 7.44 -5.77 1.09
N THR A 37 6.39 -5.04 0.73
CA THR A 37 6.26 -3.61 1.06
C THR A 37 5.46 -3.32 2.32
N GLY A 38 4.76 -4.34 2.83
CA GLY A 38 3.88 -4.24 3.99
C GLY A 38 2.78 -3.20 3.83
N SER A 39 2.36 -2.59 4.93
CA SER A 39 1.22 -1.67 4.97
C SER A 39 1.39 -0.38 4.13
N SER A 40 2.58 -0.13 3.59
CA SER A 40 2.85 0.99 2.68
C SER A 40 1.95 0.99 1.44
N LEU A 41 1.31 -0.15 1.10
CA LEU A 41 0.40 -0.24 -0.03
C LEU A 41 -1.07 0.05 0.24
N LYS A 42 -1.48 0.17 1.51
CA LYS A 42 -2.87 0.50 1.85
C LYS A 42 -3.37 1.79 1.17
N PRO A 43 -2.56 2.86 1.03
CA PRO A 43 -2.96 4.04 0.23
C PRO A 43 -3.30 3.70 -1.22
N PHE A 44 -2.59 2.76 -1.84
CA PHE A 44 -2.70 2.48 -3.29
C PHE A 44 -3.71 1.38 -3.62
N LEU A 45 -3.94 0.44 -2.70
CA LEU A 45 -4.81 -0.71 -2.95
C LEU A 45 -6.17 -0.62 -2.27
N ALA A 46 -6.29 0.20 -1.22
CA ALA A 46 -7.53 0.32 -0.45
C ALA A 46 -8.08 1.75 -0.50
N TYR A 47 -7.37 2.71 0.11
CA TYR A 47 -7.96 4.02 0.40
C TYR A 47 -7.98 4.95 -0.82
N GLY A 48 -6.88 5.05 -1.57
CA GLY A 48 -6.79 5.82 -2.81
C GLY A 48 -7.86 5.46 -3.83
N PRO A 49 -8.03 4.18 -4.21
CA PRO A 49 -9.09 3.79 -5.14
C PRO A 49 -10.49 4.00 -4.57
N ALA A 50 -10.70 3.88 -3.24
CA ALA A 50 -11.99 4.20 -2.61
C ALA A 50 -12.31 5.70 -2.73
N ILE A 51 -11.32 6.56 -2.50
CA ILE A 51 -11.46 8.01 -2.70
C ILE A 51 -11.71 8.34 -4.18
N GLU A 52 -10.95 7.74 -5.11
CA GLU A 52 -11.08 8.00 -6.56
C GLU A 52 -12.47 7.61 -7.08
N ASN A 53 -12.93 6.38 -6.77
CA ASN A 53 -14.12 5.80 -7.39
C ASN A 53 -15.40 6.05 -6.59
N MET A 54 -15.30 6.13 -5.25
CA MET A 54 -16.46 6.19 -4.37
C MET A 54 -16.59 7.53 -3.65
N LYS A 55 -15.63 8.45 -3.84
CA LYS A 55 -15.61 9.80 -3.24
C LYS A 55 -15.70 9.76 -1.70
N TRP A 56 -15.08 8.75 -1.09
CA TRP A 56 -15.00 8.69 0.37
C TRP A 56 -14.27 9.91 0.92
N ALA A 57 -14.93 10.62 1.84
CA ALA A 57 -14.29 11.65 2.64
C ALA A 57 -13.36 11.02 3.68
N THR A 58 -12.39 11.78 4.19
CA THR A 58 -11.42 11.29 5.19
C THR A 58 -12.06 10.85 6.51
N ASN A 59 -13.25 11.37 6.82
CA ASN A 59 -14.07 10.98 7.97
C ASN A 59 -15.02 9.80 7.67
N HIS A 60 -14.94 9.17 6.49
CA HIS A 60 -15.74 7.99 6.17
C HIS A 60 -15.53 6.91 7.23
N ALA A 61 -16.62 6.41 7.77
CA ALA A 61 -16.63 5.54 8.94
C ALA A 61 -16.58 4.06 8.52
N ILE A 62 -15.66 3.29 9.09
CA ILE A 62 -15.54 1.85 8.87
C ILE A 62 -15.48 1.16 10.23
N GLN A 63 -16.23 0.05 10.34
CA GLN A 63 -16.17 -0.80 11.52
C GLN A 63 -14.87 -1.60 11.57
N ASP A 64 -14.08 -1.41 12.62
CA ASP A 64 -12.88 -2.15 12.96
C ASP A 64 -13.17 -3.16 14.08
N GLU A 65 -13.18 -4.45 13.73
CA GLU A 65 -13.51 -5.57 14.62
C GLU A 65 -12.22 -6.21 15.14
N SER A 66 -12.30 -7.16 16.08
CA SER A 66 -11.10 -7.86 16.58
C SER A 66 -10.48 -8.83 15.57
N SER A 67 -11.28 -9.32 14.62
CA SER A 67 -10.84 -10.14 13.50
C SER A 67 -11.79 -9.99 12.33
N TYR A 68 -11.29 -10.23 11.12
CA TYR A 68 -12.07 -10.16 9.89
C TYR A 68 -11.80 -11.37 9.00
N GLN A 69 -12.85 -12.06 8.56
CA GLN A 69 -12.74 -13.18 7.62
C GLN A 69 -12.98 -12.70 6.19
N VAL A 70 -12.01 -12.96 5.32
CA VAL A 70 -12.09 -12.66 3.88
C VAL A 70 -11.31 -13.69 3.10
N ASP A 71 -11.88 -14.15 1.99
CA ASP A 71 -11.32 -15.17 1.09
C ASP A 71 -10.79 -16.42 1.84
N GLY A 72 -11.58 -16.88 2.82
CA GLY A 72 -11.25 -18.07 3.63
C GLY A 72 -10.15 -17.88 4.68
N SER A 73 -9.57 -16.67 4.80
CA SER A 73 -8.51 -16.35 5.74
C SER A 73 -9.00 -15.39 6.83
N THR A 74 -8.47 -15.53 8.06
CA THR A 74 -8.77 -14.64 9.18
C THR A 74 -7.64 -13.63 9.38
N PHE A 75 -7.96 -12.36 9.29
CA PHE A 75 -7.03 -11.24 9.50
C PHE A 75 -7.30 -10.55 10.83
N ARG A 76 -6.25 -9.96 11.41
CA ARG A 76 -6.31 -9.20 12.67
C ARG A 76 -5.46 -7.95 12.55
N ASN A 77 -5.79 -6.95 13.36
CA ASN A 77 -4.88 -5.83 13.63
C ASN A 77 -3.68 -6.32 14.45
N TYR A 78 -2.59 -5.55 14.42
CA TYR A 78 -1.33 -5.92 15.09
C TYR A 78 -1.50 -6.12 16.61
N ASP A 79 -2.47 -5.45 17.22
CA ASP A 79 -2.78 -5.52 18.64
C ASP A 79 -3.90 -6.51 18.97
N THR A 80 -4.50 -7.12 17.95
CA THR A 80 -5.61 -8.09 18.04
C THR A 80 -6.89 -7.54 18.70
N LYS A 81 -7.06 -6.21 18.73
CA LYS A 81 -8.23 -5.55 19.33
C LYS A 81 -9.22 -5.05 18.29
N SER A 82 -10.45 -4.82 18.76
CA SER A 82 -11.49 -4.06 18.08
C SER A 82 -11.36 -2.59 18.49
N HIS A 83 -11.40 -1.69 17.51
CA HIS A 83 -11.38 -0.23 17.76
C HIS A 83 -12.76 0.42 17.53
N GLY A 84 -13.80 -0.40 17.29
CA GLY A 84 -15.14 0.11 17.02
C GLY A 84 -15.21 0.77 15.65
N THR A 85 -16.05 1.80 15.51
CA THR A 85 -16.13 2.56 14.26
C THR A 85 -15.00 3.60 14.21
N VAL A 86 -14.13 3.49 13.22
CA VAL A 86 -13.01 4.42 12.99
C VAL A 86 -13.18 5.16 11.67
N SER A 87 -12.62 6.36 11.57
CA SER A 87 -12.53 7.05 10.28
C SER A 87 -11.46 6.40 9.39
N ILE A 88 -11.56 6.53 8.06
CA ILE A 88 -10.48 6.08 7.17
C ILE A 88 -9.16 6.83 7.43
N TYR A 89 -9.24 8.07 7.91
CA TYR A 89 -8.08 8.83 8.39
C TYR A 89 -7.40 8.13 9.56
N ASP A 90 -8.14 7.81 10.62
CA ASP A 90 -7.58 7.15 11.81
C ASP A 90 -7.09 5.74 11.51
N ALA A 91 -7.84 5.00 10.67
CA ALA A 91 -7.45 3.66 10.24
C ALA A 91 -6.14 3.66 9.47
N LEU A 92 -5.93 4.63 8.56
CA LEU A 92 -4.66 4.77 7.85
C LEU A 92 -3.54 5.25 8.79
N ARG A 93 -3.84 6.20 9.69
CA ARG A 93 -2.87 6.73 10.68
C ARG A 93 -2.36 5.65 11.62
N GLN A 94 -3.22 4.75 12.07
CA GLN A 94 -2.86 3.61 12.92
C GLN A 94 -2.43 2.37 12.12
N SER A 95 -2.53 2.43 10.79
CA SER A 95 -2.28 1.31 9.89
C SER A 95 -3.07 0.05 10.29
N PHE A 96 -4.36 0.20 10.60
CA PHE A 96 -5.22 -0.95 10.86
C PHE A 96 -5.41 -1.79 9.58
N ASN A 97 -5.48 -3.10 9.75
CA ASN A 97 -5.59 -4.07 8.66
C ASN A 97 -7.05 -4.25 8.25
N ILE A 98 -7.95 -4.37 9.22
CA ILE A 98 -9.35 -4.70 8.96
C ILE A 98 -10.06 -3.59 8.17
N PRO A 99 -9.90 -2.29 8.48
CA PRO A 99 -10.54 -1.23 7.70
C PRO A 99 -9.96 -1.14 6.29
N ALA A 100 -8.66 -1.43 6.11
CA ALA A 100 -8.03 -1.47 4.80
C ALA A 100 -8.59 -2.61 3.92
N LEU A 101 -8.80 -3.80 4.49
CA LEU A 101 -9.42 -4.93 3.79
C LEU A 101 -10.87 -4.61 3.39
N LYS A 102 -11.66 -4.03 4.31
CA LYS A 102 -13.05 -3.63 4.04
C LYS A 102 -13.13 -2.53 2.98
N ALA A 103 -12.22 -1.57 3.00
CA ALA A 103 -12.09 -0.54 1.97
C ALA A 103 -11.79 -1.16 0.60
N TRP A 104 -10.80 -2.04 0.53
CA TRP A 104 -10.45 -2.77 -0.71
C TRP A 104 -11.62 -3.60 -1.26
N GLN A 105 -12.37 -4.33 -0.42
CA GLN A 105 -13.56 -5.06 -0.86
C GLN A 105 -14.65 -4.13 -1.37
N SER A 106 -14.87 -3.00 -0.68
CA SER A 106 -15.85 -2.00 -1.10
C SER A 106 -15.51 -1.44 -2.47
N VAL A 107 -14.23 -1.16 -2.73
CA VAL A 107 -13.73 -0.77 -4.06
C VAL A 107 -14.03 -1.86 -5.09
N LYS A 108 -13.69 -3.13 -4.83
CA LYS A 108 -13.97 -4.22 -5.76
C LYS A 108 -15.45 -4.36 -6.10
N GLN A 109 -16.32 -4.21 -5.10
CA GLN A 109 -17.76 -4.30 -5.26
C GLN A 109 -18.36 -3.13 -6.06
N ASN A 110 -17.83 -1.91 -5.88
CA ASN A 110 -18.41 -0.71 -6.48
C ASN A 110 -17.75 -0.29 -7.81
N ALA A 111 -16.47 -0.59 -7.99
CA ALA A 111 -15.67 -0.16 -9.14
C ALA A 111 -15.12 -1.33 -9.98
N GLY A 112 -15.41 -2.57 -9.58
CA GLY A 112 -14.97 -3.79 -10.23
C GLY A 112 -13.69 -4.38 -9.63
N ASN A 113 -13.51 -5.69 -9.81
CA ASN A 113 -12.42 -6.46 -9.19
C ASN A 113 -11.02 -5.91 -9.47
N ASP A 114 -10.81 -5.33 -10.66
CA ASP A 114 -9.52 -4.80 -11.07
C ASP A 114 -9.26 -3.35 -10.62
N ALA A 115 -10.24 -2.66 -10.03
CA ALA A 115 -10.09 -1.25 -9.70
C ALA A 115 -8.86 -0.95 -8.80
N PRO A 116 -8.56 -1.75 -7.75
CA PRO A 116 -7.33 -1.58 -6.97
C PRO A 116 -6.07 -1.72 -7.82
N LYS A 117 -6.01 -2.75 -8.68
CA LYS A 117 -4.87 -3.04 -9.56
C LYS A 117 -4.67 -1.94 -10.59
N LYS A 118 -5.75 -1.44 -11.19
CA LYS A 118 -5.72 -0.33 -12.16
C LYS A 118 -5.26 0.97 -11.52
N PHE A 119 -5.71 1.26 -10.31
CA PHE A 119 -5.25 2.44 -9.56
C PHE A 119 -3.75 2.36 -9.26
N ALA A 120 -3.26 1.23 -8.75
CA ALA A 120 -1.85 1.01 -8.48
C ALA A 120 -0.99 1.12 -9.76
N ALA A 121 -1.45 0.56 -10.89
CA ALA A 121 -0.75 0.62 -12.17
C ALA A 121 -0.56 2.05 -12.70
N LYS A 122 -1.54 2.95 -12.50
CA LYS A 122 -1.40 4.39 -12.84
C LYS A 122 -0.23 5.05 -12.10
N LEU A 123 0.19 4.48 -10.97
CA LEU A 123 1.25 4.98 -10.10
C LEU A 123 2.57 4.19 -10.27
N GLY A 124 2.66 3.34 -11.30
CA GLY A 124 3.84 2.51 -11.58
C GLY A 124 3.97 1.27 -10.70
N LEU A 125 2.97 0.95 -9.88
CA LEU A 125 2.91 -0.25 -9.05
C LEU A 125 2.15 -1.36 -9.80
N ASN A 126 2.87 -2.05 -10.68
CA ASN A 126 2.29 -3.09 -11.54
C ASN A 126 2.29 -4.47 -10.85
N TYR A 127 1.17 -5.17 -10.97
CA TYR A 127 0.99 -6.53 -10.45
C TYR A 127 0.84 -7.53 -11.60
N GLU A 128 1.54 -8.67 -11.51
CA GLU A 128 1.38 -9.76 -12.47
C GLU A 128 0.04 -10.50 -12.23
N GLY A 129 -0.24 -10.87 -10.98
CA GLY A 129 -1.43 -11.62 -10.58
C GLY A 129 -2.61 -10.77 -10.08
N ASP A 130 -3.61 -11.46 -9.54
CA ASP A 130 -4.73 -10.85 -8.84
C ASP A 130 -4.31 -10.34 -7.47
N ILE A 131 -4.94 -9.24 -7.04
CA ILE A 131 -4.72 -8.66 -5.72
C ILE A 131 -5.69 -9.34 -4.76
N GLY A 132 -5.18 -10.18 -3.87
CA GLY A 132 -5.92 -10.79 -2.76
C GLY A 132 -5.80 -9.98 -1.46
N PRO A 133 -6.47 -10.40 -0.37
CA PRO A 133 -6.46 -9.67 0.90
C PRO A 133 -5.06 -9.54 1.51
N SER A 134 -4.20 -10.56 1.36
CA SER A 134 -2.81 -10.48 1.80
C SER A 134 -2.02 -9.38 1.08
N GLU A 135 -2.30 -9.16 -0.20
CA GLU A 135 -1.57 -8.17 -1.01
C GLU A 135 -1.96 -6.73 -0.67
N VAL A 136 -3.21 -6.50 -0.26
CA VAL A 136 -3.64 -5.22 0.31
C VAL A 136 -2.82 -4.83 1.54
N LEU A 137 -2.31 -5.82 2.28
CA LEU A 137 -1.47 -5.64 3.46
C LEU A 137 0.03 -5.69 3.16
N GLY A 138 0.41 -5.76 1.88
CA GLY A 138 1.79 -5.84 1.40
C GLY A 138 2.41 -7.23 1.54
N GLY A 139 1.63 -8.27 1.22
CA GLY A 139 2.03 -9.66 1.17
C GLY A 139 3.11 -9.99 0.14
N SER A 140 3.34 -11.28 -0.09
CA SER A 140 4.49 -11.78 -0.86
C SER A 140 4.45 -11.46 -2.35
N ALA A 141 3.27 -11.18 -2.93
CA ALA A 141 3.20 -10.74 -4.33
C ALA A 141 3.29 -9.20 -4.47
N SER A 142 3.32 -8.49 -3.35
CA SER A 142 3.38 -7.03 -3.27
C SER A 142 4.80 -6.54 -3.06
N GLU A 143 5.69 -6.94 -3.97
CA GLU A 143 7.11 -6.61 -3.94
C GLU A 143 7.41 -5.41 -4.83
N PHE A 144 7.90 -4.33 -4.21
CA PHE A 144 8.33 -3.14 -4.92
C PHE A 144 9.61 -2.61 -4.29
N SER A 145 10.48 -2.05 -5.11
CA SER A 145 11.70 -1.42 -4.63
C SER A 145 11.42 -0.10 -3.92
N PRO A 146 12.32 0.37 -3.03
CA PRO A 146 12.25 1.71 -2.47
C PRO A 146 12.10 2.81 -3.53
N THR A 147 12.73 2.64 -4.70
CA THR A 147 12.61 3.58 -5.83
C THR A 147 11.20 3.61 -6.41
N GLN A 148 10.57 2.46 -6.61
CA GLN A 148 9.18 2.38 -7.10
C GLN A 148 8.20 2.96 -6.08
N LEU A 149 8.35 2.62 -4.80
CA LEU A 149 7.50 3.19 -3.75
C LEU A 149 7.67 4.70 -3.65
N ALA A 150 8.91 5.20 -3.63
CA ALA A 150 9.16 6.65 -3.61
C ALA A 150 8.44 7.33 -4.78
N SER A 151 8.52 6.77 -5.98
CA SER A 151 7.85 7.30 -7.19
C SER A 151 6.33 7.31 -7.05
N ALA A 152 5.73 6.24 -6.51
CA ALA A 152 4.29 6.17 -6.28
C ALA A 152 3.82 7.19 -5.22
N PHE A 153 4.59 7.38 -4.15
CA PHE A 153 4.30 8.41 -3.14
C PHE A 153 4.53 9.84 -3.65
N ALA A 154 5.46 10.03 -4.61
CA ALA A 154 5.68 11.32 -5.27
C ALA A 154 4.40 11.85 -5.92
N ALA A 155 3.65 10.96 -6.58
CA ALA A 155 2.38 11.30 -7.22
C ALA A 155 1.29 11.75 -6.23
N ILE A 156 1.35 11.31 -4.96
CA ILE A 156 0.46 11.80 -3.90
C ILE A 156 0.89 13.20 -3.42
N ALA A 157 2.18 13.49 -3.45
CA ALA A 157 2.75 14.73 -2.94
C ALA A 157 2.76 15.91 -3.93
N ASN A 158 2.55 15.64 -5.23
CA ASN A 158 2.52 16.63 -6.30
C ASN A 158 1.12 17.24 -6.49
#